data_AF-A0A897N617-F1
#
_entry.id   AF-A0A897N617-F1
#
_cell.length_a   1.000
_cell.length_b   1.000
_cell.length_c   1.000
_cell.angle_alpha   90.00
_cell.angle_beta   90.00
_cell.angle_gamma   90.00
#
_symmetry.space_group_name_H-M   'P 1'
#
loop_
_entity.id
_entity.type
_entity.pdbx_description
1 polymer ?
#
loop_
_entity_poly.entity_id
_entity_poly.type
_entity_poly.pdbx_seq_one_letter_code
_entity_poly.pdbx_strand_id
1 'polypeptide(L)' 'MDRSQLVTGGLLLVAIVLVPGLAKYALTQIGYGTLGTVIWYGGYGAGVLLVWALWLRPLDIVGPNDPSRPGE' A
#
# COMPACT_ATOMS: atom_id res chain seq x y z
N MET A 1 -7.61 3.03 17.28
CA MET A 1 -6.54 2.34 16.54
C MET A 1 -5.39 2.13 17.51
N ASP A 2 -5.02 0.89 17.79
CA ASP A 2 -3.96 0.58 18.75
C ASP A 2 -2.59 0.98 18.19
N ARG A 3 -1.67 1.43 19.07
CA ARG A 3 -0.31 1.84 18.68
C ARG A 3 0.43 0.76 17.88
N SER A 4 0.23 -0.51 18.22
CA SER A 4 0.80 -1.65 17.49
C SER A 4 0.31 -1.70 16.04
N GLN A 5 -0.97 -1.45 15.78
CA GLN A 5 -1.53 -1.45 14.44
C GLN A 5 -0.98 -0.31 13.57
N LEU A 6 -0.75 0.86 14.17
CA LEU A 6 -0.09 1.98 13.48
C LEU A 6 1.34 1.63 13.06
N VAL A 7 2.09 0.98 13.96
CA VAL A 7 3.46 0.55 13.68
C VAL A 7 3.47 -0.52 12.59
N THR A 8 2.62 -1.55 12.69
CA THR A 8 2.54 -2.61 11.68
C THR A 8 2.12 -2.06 10.31
N GLY A 9 1.10 -1.18 10.26
CA GLY A 9 0.66 -0.54 9.02
C GLY A 9 1.75 0.33 8.40
N GLY A 10 2.42 1.16 9.20
CA GLY A 10 3.56 1.96 8.75
C GLY A 10 4.71 1.11 8.23
N LEU A 11 5.04 0.00 8.89
CA LEU A 11 6.09 -0.91 8.47
C LEU A 11 5.76 -1.58 7.13
N LEU A 12 4.50 -1.97 6.93
CA LEU A 12 4.01 -2.53 5.67
C LEU A 12 4.16 -1.54 4.52
N LEU A 13 3.78 -0.27 4.73
CA LEU A 13 3.93 0.78 3.72
C LEU A 13 5.40 1.00 3.34
N VAL A 14 6.29 1.03 4.34
CA VAL A 14 7.73 1.16 4.11
C VAL A 14 8.27 -0.04 3.35
N ALA A 15 7.89 -1.27 3.73
CA ALA A 15 8.33 -2.50 3.07
C ALA A 15 7.88 -2.56 1.60
N ILE A 16 6.65 -2.13 1.30
CA ILE A 16 6.10 -2.04 -0.05
C ILE A 16 6.97 -1.20 -0.98
N VAL A 17 7.64 -0.17 -0.48
CA VAL A 17 8.50 0.71 -1.29
C VAL A 17 9.95 0.23 -1.27
N LEU A 18 10.47 -0.12 -0.09
CA LEU A 18 11.87 -0.50 0.05
C LEU A 18 12.20 -1.81 -0.67
N VAL A 19 11.36 -2.84 -0.55
CA VAL A 19 11.65 -4.16 -1.12
C VAL A 19 11.76 -4.12 -2.65
N PRO A 20 10.79 -3.55 -3.40
CA PRO A 20 10.92 -3.43 -4.86
C PRO A 20 12.06 -2.50 -5.27
N GLY A 21 12.35 -1.45 -4.47
CA GLY A 21 13.42 -0.50 -4.76
C GLY A 21 14.80 -1.13 -4.66
N LEU A 22 15.04 -1.87 -3.58
CA LEU A 22 16.28 -2.64 -3.40
C LEU A 22 16.41 -3.73 -4.46
N ALA A 23 15.32 -4.43 -4.80
CA ALA A 23 15.31 -5.42 -5.85
C ALA A 23 15.68 -4.82 -7.21
N LYS A 24 15.07 -3.68 -7.59
CA LYS A 24 15.43 -2.94 -8.81
C LYS A 24 16.89 -2.55 -8.82
N TYR A 25 17.38 -1.99 -7.71
CA TYR A 25 18.78 -1.58 -7.60
C TYR A 25 19.71 -2.76 -7.85
N ALA A 26 19.54 -3.86 -7.11
CA ALA A 26 20.37 -5.06 -7.25
C ALA A 26 20.32 -5.62 -8.67
N LEU A 27 19.13 -5.76 -9.26
CA LEU A 27 18.95 -6.25 -10.64
C LEU A 27 19.62 -5.35 -11.68
N THR A 28 19.60 -4.03 -11.46
CA THR A 28 20.27 -3.08 -12.34
C THR A 28 21.78 -3.25 -12.29
N GLN A 29 22.36 -3.49 -11.10
CA GLN A 29 23.81 -3.71 -10.94
C GLN A 29 24.32 -4.95 -11.71
N ILE A 30 23.47 -5.96 -11.88
CA ILE A 30 23.81 -7.19 -12.61
C ILE A 30 23.29 -7.22 -14.07
N GLY A 31 22.93 -6.06 -14.62
CA GLY A 31 22.55 -5.91 -16.04
C GLY A 31 21.08 -6.15 -16.37
N TYR A 32 20.24 -6.52 -15.40
CA TYR A 32 18.81 -6.77 -15.57
C TYR A 32 17.94 -5.53 -15.30
N GLY A 33 18.35 -4.35 -15.80
CA GLY A 33 17.67 -3.08 -15.52
C GLY A 33 16.19 -3.04 -15.92
N THR A 34 15.84 -3.65 -17.06
CA THR A 34 14.43 -3.75 -17.52
C THR A 34 13.60 -4.59 -16.55
N LEU A 35 14.10 -5.76 -16.15
CA LEU A 35 13.42 -6.62 -15.18
C LEU A 35 13.26 -5.94 -13.82
N GLY A 36 14.30 -5.24 -13.35
CA GLY A 36 14.23 -4.43 -12.14
C GLY A 36 13.17 -3.34 -12.22
N THR A 37 13.00 -2.73 -13.40
CA THR A 37 11.96 -1.72 -13.63
C THR A 37 10.54 -2.32 -13.61
N VAL A 38 10.35 -3.51 -14.20
CA VAL A 38 9.08 -4.24 -14.13
C VAL A 38 8.73 -4.58 -12.68
N ILE A 39 9.70 -5.08 -11.90
CA ILE A 39 9.51 -5.38 -10.48
C ILE A 39 9.17 -4.13 -9.67
N TRP A 40 9.81 -2.99 -9.98
CA TRP A 40 9.50 -1.73 -9.32
C TRP A 40 8.04 -1.31 -9.54
N TYR A 41 7.60 -1.26 -10.80
CA TYR A 41 6.21 -0.88 -11.10
C TYR A 41 5.20 -1.90 -10.60
N GLY A 42 5.49 -3.19 -10.74
CA GLY A 42 4.64 -4.27 -10.23
C GLY A 42 4.51 -4.23 -8.70
N GLY A 43 5.63 -4.03 -7.99
CA GLY A 43 5.65 -3.89 -6.54
C GLY A 43 4.88 -2.66 -6.06
N TYR A 44 5.05 -1.52 -6.74
CA TYR A 44 4.30 -0.31 -6.43
C TYR A 44 2.79 -0.50 -6.67
N GLY A 45 2.41 -1.08 -7.81
CA GLY A 45 1.01 -1.38 -8.15
C GLY A 45 0.37 -2.35 -7.14
N ALA A 46 1.06 -3.43 -6.78
CA ALA A 46 0.61 -4.35 -5.75
C ALA A 46 0.47 -3.66 -4.38
N GLY A 47 1.39 -2.76 -4.05
CA GLY A 47 1.33 -1.92 -2.86
C GLY A 47 0.07 -1.05 -2.80
N VAL A 48 -0.24 -0.34 -3.89
CA VAL A 48 -1.46 0.46 -4.00
C VAL A 48 -2.71 -0.40 -3.83
N LEU A 49 -2.76 -1.58 -4.46
CA LEU A 49 -3.89 -2.50 -4.35
C LEU A 49 -4.04 -3.06 -2.92
N LEU A 50 -2.94 -3.35 -2.23
CA LEU A 50 -2.94 -3.75 -0.82
C LEU A 50 -3.51 -2.65 0.07
N VAL A 51 -3.02 -1.42 -0.09
CA VAL A 51 -3.51 -0.24 0.65
C VAL A 51 -5.00 -0.06 0.42
N TRP A 52 -5.43 -0.16 -0.83
CA TRP A 52 -6.83 -0.07 -1.17
C TRP A 52 -7.66 -1.18 -0.53
N ALA A 53 -7.26 -2.45 -0.70
CA ALA A 53 -8.05 -3.60 -0.28
C ALA A 53 -8.21 -3.73 1.24
N LEU A 54 -7.14 -3.42 1.99
CA LEU A 54 -7.10 -3.62 3.44
C LEU A 54 -7.54 -2.38 4.23
N TRP A 55 -7.31 -1.17 3.72
CA TRP A 55 -7.63 0.07 4.45
C TRP A 55 -8.76 0.87 3.83
N LEU A 56 -8.81 1.05 2.51
CA LEU A 56 -9.81 1.93 1.88
C LEU A 56 -11.15 1.22 1.62
N ARG A 57 -11.11 0.04 1.01
CA ARG A 57 -12.27 -0.76 0.62
C ARG A 57 -13.22 -1.11 1.79
N PRO A 58 -12.76 -1.38 3.03
CA PRO A 58 -13.67 -1.64 4.14
C PRO A 58 -14.21 -0.37 4.81
N LEU A 59 -13.79 0.84 4.40
CA LEU A 59 -14.35 2.07 4.95
C LEU A 59 -15.74 2.29 4.36
N ASP A 60 -16.73 2.38 5.23
CA ASP A 60 -18.08 2.76 4.86
C ASP A 60 -18.13 4.30 4.78
N ILE A 61 -17.84 4.82 3.59
CA ILE A 61 -17.80 6.26 3.34
C ILE A 61 -19.25 6.73 3.13
N VAL A 62 -19.96 6.95 4.23
CA VAL A 62 -21.30 7.52 4.24
C VAL A 62 -21.26 9.05 4.27
N GLY A 63 -22.16 9.68 3.52
CA GLY A 63 -22.30 11.13 3.50
C GLY A 63 -23.03 11.67 4.73
N PRO A 64 -22.96 12.99 5.01
CA PRO A 64 -23.60 13.61 6.17
C PRO A 64 -25.12 13.41 6.29
N ASN A 65 -25.79 13.03 5.20
CA ASN A 65 -27.24 12.88 5.10
C ASN A 65 -27.70 11.41 5.12
N ASP A 66 -26.92 10.48 5.70
CA ASP A 66 -27.32 9.07 5.81
C ASP A 66 -28.61 8.92 6.64
N PRO A 67 -29.75 8.49 6.04
CA PRO A 67 -31.02 8.37 6.74
C PRO A 67 -31.03 7.27 7.81
N SER A 68 -30.04 6.37 7.79
CA SER A 68 -29.86 5.28 8.76
C SER A 68 -29.34 5.77 10.12
N ARG A 69 -28.91 7.03 10.21
CA ARG A 69 -28.44 7.67 11.43
C ARG A 69 -29.42 8.81 11.78
N PRO A 70 -30.51 8.52 12.54
CA PRO A 70 -31.39 9.55 13.04
C PRO A 70 -30.55 10.54 13.85
N GLY A 71 -30.79 11.83 13.63
CA GLY A 71 -30.05 12.90 14.29
C GLY A 71 -30.04 12.78 15.81
N GLU A 72 -29.06 13.46 16.37
CA GLU A 72 -29.14 14.05 17.71
C GLU A 72 -30.52 14.67 17.99
#